data_AF-A0AAE1WTC8-F1
#
_entry.id   AF-A0AAE1WTC8-F1
#
_cell.length_a   1.000
_cell.length_b   1.000
_cell.length_c   1.000
_cell.angle_alpha   90.00
_cell.angle_beta   90.00
_cell.angle_gamma   90.00
#
_symmetry.space_group_name_H-M   'P 1'
#
loop_
_entity.id
_entity.type
_entity.pdbx_description
1 polymer ?
#
loop_
_entity_poly.entity_id
_entity_poly.type
_entity_poly.pdbx_seq_one_letter_code
_entity_poly.pdbx_strand_id
1 'polypeptide(L)'
;MQQKVRRPICVRKPEDTGFYNSKPHETKFFSNLHAYDGFFGQFFLTWYSQVLIDHCDQVLAQANIVFEYSTVAKLPCIHWWYNSKSHAAEFTAGFYHKTGRNGYVPNLLMLKKHKTALNLTGVELRTLDQYEEFPEALADPEDFGRCYIMHGILAYRLGLRTLFHAMGDKALTKFCKMSNLMMVQMKAYLLSPISG
;
A
#
# COMPACT_ATOMS: atom_id res chain seq x y z
N MET A 1 -25.18 -24.93 -2.27
CA MET A 1 -25.38 -23.61 -1.62
C MET A 1 -24.89 -23.72 -0.19
N GLN A 2 -23.76 -23.08 0.16
CA GLN A 2 -23.38 -22.90 1.56
C GLN A 2 -23.55 -21.43 1.90
N GLN A 3 -24.47 -21.17 2.82
CA GLN A 3 -24.82 -19.84 3.30
C GLN A 3 -23.65 -19.34 4.17
N LYS A 4 -22.87 -18.39 3.64
CA LYS A 4 -21.80 -17.73 4.39
C LYS A 4 -22.44 -16.85 5.45
N VAL A 5 -22.69 -17.42 6.62
CA VAL A 5 -23.20 -16.70 7.80
C VAL A 5 -22.19 -15.59 8.14
N ARG A 6 -22.50 -14.35 7.75
CA ARG A 6 -21.73 -13.15 8.10
C ARG A 6 -22.01 -12.77 9.56
N ARG A 7 -21.54 -13.57 10.52
CA ARG A 7 -21.37 -13.06 11.88
C ARG A 7 -20.06 -12.26 11.88
N PRO A 8 -20.02 -11.02 12.38
CA PRO A 8 -18.75 -10.35 12.62
C PRO A 8 -18.00 -11.21 13.63
N ILE A 9 -16.92 -11.85 13.19
CA ILE A 9 -16.01 -12.53 14.09
C ILE A 9 -15.43 -11.42 14.96
N CYS A 10 -15.81 -11.39 16.23
CA CYS A 10 -15.20 -10.50 17.21
C CYS A 10 -13.79 -11.03 17.46
N VAL A 11 -12.82 -10.53 16.70
CA VAL A 11 -11.42 -10.89 16.87
C VAL A 11 -10.84 -10.07 18.03
N ARG A 12 -10.24 -10.75 19.00
CA ARG A 12 -9.51 -10.09 20.08
C ARG A 12 -8.33 -9.32 19.49
N LYS A 13 -8.11 -8.08 19.92
CA LYS A 13 -6.89 -7.34 19.56
C LYS A 13 -5.65 -8.03 20.12
N PRO A 14 -4.48 -7.96 19.45
CA PRO A 14 -3.23 -8.36 20.06
C PRO A 14 -2.93 -7.52 21.32
N GLU A 15 -2.29 -8.16 22.28
CA GLU A 15 -1.80 -7.51 23.49
C GLU A 15 -0.41 -6.91 23.23
N ASP A 16 0.01 -5.95 24.07
CA ASP A 16 1.35 -5.34 24.03
C ASP A 16 1.77 -4.75 22.65
N THR A 17 0.82 -4.09 21.96
CA THR A 17 1.03 -3.42 20.67
C THR A 17 1.63 -2.01 20.78
N GLY A 18 1.84 -1.50 22.01
CA GLY A 18 2.27 -0.12 22.25
C GLY A 18 1.20 0.93 21.96
N PHE A 19 1.66 2.17 21.72
CA PHE A 19 0.85 3.36 21.39
C PHE A 19 1.30 3.96 20.04
N TYR A 20 0.59 4.98 19.55
CA TYR A 20 0.85 5.58 18.22
C TYR A 20 2.31 5.95 17.95
N ASN A 21 3.04 6.43 18.96
CA ASN A 21 4.42 6.87 18.82
C ASN A 21 5.45 5.84 19.32
N SER A 22 5.01 4.63 19.69
CA SER A 22 5.92 3.56 20.12
C SER A 22 6.74 3.06 18.94
N LYS A 23 8.03 2.83 19.16
CA LYS A 23 8.90 2.20 18.16
C LYS A 23 8.65 0.68 18.16
N PRO A 24 8.76 -0.02 17.02
CA PRO A 24 8.47 -1.45 16.94
C PRO A 24 9.22 -2.29 17.98
N HIS A 25 10.48 -1.95 18.25
CA HIS A 25 11.33 -2.65 19.22
C HIS A 25 10.93 -2.41 20.69
N GLU A 26 10.13 -1.39 20.99
CA GLU A 26 9.61 -1.09 22.34
C GLU A 26 8.32 -1.88 22.66
N THR A 27 7.72 -2.51 21.64
CA THR A 27 6.45 -3.25 21.78
C THR A 27 6.73 -4.75 21.76
N LYS A 28 6.02 -5.56 22.55
CA LYS A 28 6.22 -7.02 22.47
C LYS A 28 5.65 -7.59 21.18
N PHE A 29 4.54 -7.03 20.69
CA PHE A 29 3.92 -7.53 19.48
C PHE A 29 4.80 -7.35 18.23
N PHE A 30 5.44 -6.19 18.05
CA PHE A 30 6.24 -5.90 16.84
C PHE A 30 7.75 -6.15 17.00
N SER A 31 8.26 -6.42 18.21
CA SER A 31 9.68 -6.79 18.42
C SER A 31 9.93 -8.31 18.40
N ASN A 32 8.93 -9.10 18.81
CA ASN A 32 9.05 -10.55 18.89
C ASN A 32 8.49 -11.22 17.64
N LEU A 33 9.34 -11.95 16.90
CA LEU A 33 8.92 -12.70 15.71
C LEU A 33 7.79 -13.69 16.04
N HIS A 34 7.81 -14.31 17.23
CA HIS A 34 6.76 -15.24 17.64
C HIS A 34 5.42 -14.58 18.00
N ALA A 35 5.34 -13.25 18.03
CA ALA A 35 4.11 -12.52 18.28
C ALA A 35 3.39 -12.18 16.97
N TYR A 36 3.91 -11.23 16.18
CA TYR A 36 3.27 -10.82 14.92
C TYR A 36 3.33 -11.90 13.83
N ASP A 37 4.40 -12.71 13.80
CA ASP A 37 4.54 -13.84 12.86
C ASP A 37 4.18 -15.19 13.51
N GLY A 38 3.71 -15.18 14.77
CA GLY A 38 3.10 -16.33 15.42
C GLY A 38 1.70 -16.64 14.89
N PHE A 39 1.15 -17.81 15.25
CA PHE A 39 -0.16 -18.27 14.76
C PHE A 39 -1.29 -17.23 14.95
N PHE A 40 -1.39 -16.64 16.15
CA PHE A 40 -2.38 -15.63 16.45
C PHE A 40 -2.13 -14.31 15.70
N GLY A 41 -0.87 -13.86 15.61
CA GLY A 41 -0.50 -12.65 14.88
C GLY A 41 -0.83 -12.74 13.40
N GLN A 42 -0.44 -13.84 12.75
CA GLN A 42 -0.77 -14.09 11.34
C GLN A 42 -2.30 -14.16 11.13
N PHE A 43 -3.03 -14.81 12.02
CA PHE A 43 -4.50 -14.85 11.97
C PHE A 43 -5.11 -13.44 12.07
N PHE A 44 -4.70 -12.67 13.08
CA PHE A 44 -5.21 -11.31 13.31
C PHE A 44 -4.91 -10.38 12.14
N LEU A 45 -3.66 -10.34 11.67
CA LEU A 45 -3.23 -9.47 10.59
C LEU A 45 -3.86 -9.88 9.24
N THR A 46 -4.05 -11.18 9.01
CA THR A 46 -4.81 -11.67 7.84
C THR A 46 -6.27 -11.21 7.90
N TRP A 47 -6.92 -11.38 9.05
CA TRP A 47 -8.30 -10.93 9.24
C TRP A 47 -8.41 -9.41 9.05
N TYR A 48 -7.56 -8.63 9.72
CA TYR A 48 -7.59 -7.18 9.73
C TYR A 48 -7.39 -6.60 8.32
N SER A 49 -6.36 -7.08 7.60
CA SER A 49 -6.13 -6.68 6.21
C SER A 49 -7.29 -7.06 5.29
N GLN A 50 -7.88 -8.25 5.46
CA GLN A 50 -9.04 -8.68 4.68
C GLN A 50 -10.28 -7.83 4.95
N VAL A 51 -10.54 -7.40 6.19
CA VAL A 51 -11.67 -6.50 6.50
C VAL A 51 -11.59 -5.20 5.68
N LEU A 52 -10.40 -4.63 5.55
CA LEU A 52 -10.18 -3.41 4.77
C LEU A 52 -10.36 -3.64 3.28
N ILE A 53 -9.85 -4.77 2.75
CA ILE A 53 -10.03 -5.14 1.33
C ILE A 53 -11.52 -5.36 1.03
N ASP A 54 -12.23 -6.12 1.86
CA ASP A 54 -13.66 -6.41 1.70
C ASP A 54 -14.51 -5.14 1.81
N HIS A 55 -14.11 -4.19 2.66
CA HIS A 55 -14.75 -2.88 2.76
C HIS A 55 -14.59 -2.08 1.46
N CYS A 56 -13.36 -1.98 0.94
CA CYS A 56 -13.09 -1.29 -0.31
C CYS A 56 -13.82 -1.94 -1.50
N ASP A 57 -13.87 -3.27 -1.56
CA ASP A 57 -14.61 -4.02 -2.59
C ASP A 57 -16.11 -3.64 -2.60
N GLN A 58 -16.71 -3.51 -1.41
CA GLN A 58 -18.11 -3.12 -1.27
C GLN A 58 -18.35 -1.66 -1.68
N VAL A 59 -17.48 -0.74 -1.25
CA VAL A 59 -17.58 0.69 -1.61
C VAL A 59 -17.45 0.87 -3.13
N LEU A 60 -16.45 0.22 -3.75
CA LEU A 60 -16.23 0.32 -5.19
C LEU A 60 -17.31 -0.39 -6.01
N ALA A 61 -17.91 -1.47 -5.49
CA ALA A 61 -19.07 -2.09 -6.11
C ALA A 61 -20.24 -1.09 -6.22
N GLN A 62 -20.50 -0.31 -5.17
CA GLN A 62 -21.55 0.70 -5.18
C GLN A 62 -21.17 1.90 -6.06
N ALA A 63 -19.93 2.38 -5.97
CA ALA A 63 -19.45 3.49 -6.77
C ALA A 63 -19.52 3.20 -8.28
N ASN A 64 -19.22 1.96 -8.70
CA ASN A 64 -19.28 1.57 -10.10
C ASN A 64 -20.71 1.52 -10.66
N ILE A 65 -21.74 1.34 -9.82
CA ILE A 65 -23.15 1.45 -10.25
C ILE A 65 -23.49 2.90 -10.59
N VAL A 66 -22.94 3.85 -9.83
CA VAL A 66 -23.28 5.29 -9.95
C VAL A 66 -22.42 6.01 -10.99
N PHE A 67 -21.13 5.68 -11.06
CA PHE A 67 -20.12 6.45 -11.82
C PHE A 67 -19.54 5.72 -13.03
N GLU A 68 -20.13 4.58 -13.43
CA GLU A 68 -19.78 3.83 -14.64
C GLU A 68 -18.26 3.64 -14.84
N TYR A 69 -17.57 3.20 -13.79
CA TYR A 69 -16.12 2.93 -13.77
C TYR A 69 -15.18 4.14 -13.76
N SER A 70 -15.67 5.35 -13.43
CA SER A 70 -14.86 6.56 -13.30
C SER A 70 -14.24 6.75 -11.91
N THR A 71 -13.77 5.67 -11.28
CA THR A 71 -13.29 5.70 -9.89
C THR A 71 -11.77 5.74 -9.80
N VAL A 72 -11.27 6.49 -8.82
CA VAL A 72 -9.84 6.55 -8.46
C VAL A 72 -9.71 6.21 -6.98
N ALA A 73 -8.84 5.25 -6.65
CA ALA A 73 -8.52 4.89 -5.27
C ALA A 73 -7.15 5.42 -4.89
N LYS A 74 -7.05 6.00 -3.70
CA LYS A 74 -5.80 6.52 -3.12
C LYS A 74 -5.17 5.45 -2.25
N LEU A 75 -3.93 5.08 -2.56
CA LEU A 75 -3.13 4.17 -1.75
C LEU A 75 -1.99 4.95 -1.08
N PRO A 76 -1.88 4.92 0.26
CA PRO A 76 -0.83 5.62 0.97
C PRO A 76 0.53 4.93 0.79
N CYS A 77 1.61 5.72 0.68
CA CYS A 77 2.98 5.23 0.73
C CYS A 77 3.49 5.28 2.18
N ILE A 78 3.40 4.14 2.86
CA ILE A 78 3.86 3.98 4.25
C ILE A 78 5.31 3.49 4.20
N HIS A 79 6.24 4.42 4.45
CA HIS A 79 7.67 4.20 4.24
C HIS A 79 8.46 4.05 5.55
N TRP A 80 7.96 4.61 6.66
CA TRP A 80 8.58 4.43 7.97
C TRP A 80 8.40 2.99 8.47
N TRP A 81 9.43 2.46 9.14
CA TRP A 81 9.53 1.05 9.54
C TRP A 81 9.48 0.03 8.39
N TYR A 82 9.60 0.44 7.13
CA TYR A 82 9.55 -0.47 5.98
C TYR A 82 10.71 -1.49 5.98
N ASN A 83 11.91 -1.07 6.42
CA ASN A 83 13.07 -1.96 6.54
C ASN A 83 13.12 -2.74 7.86
N SER A 84 12.13 -2.57 8.74
CA SER A 84 12.02 -3.38 9.95
C SER A 84 11.41 -4.74 9.63
N LYS A 85 11.81 -5.80 10.33
CA LYS A 85 11.25 -7.15 10.13
C LYS A 85 9.73 -7.23 10.32
N SER A 86 9.17 -6.32 11.12
CA SER A 86 7.75 -6.34 11.48
C SER A 86 6.90 -5.42 10.63
N HIS A 87 7.47 -4.56 9.78
CA HIS A 87 6.73 -3.64 8.93
C HIS A 87 5.59 -2.92 9.69
N ALA A 88 5.85 -2.51 10.94
CA ALA A 88 4.79 -2.25 11.92
C ALA A 88 3.79 -1.17 11.47
N ALA A 89 4.26 -0.14 10.77
CA ALA A 89 3.41 0.90 10.21
C ALA A 89 2.49 0.36 9.10
N GLU A 90 3.00 -0.50 8.24
CA GLU A 90 2.21 -1.11 7.17
C GLU A 90 1.16 -2.06 7.75
N PHE A 91 1.55 -2.86 8.75
CA PHE A 91 0.64 -3.80 9.41
C PHE A 91 -0.50 -3.10 10.13
N THR A 92 -0.22 -2.01 10.85
CA THR A 92 -1.23 -1.21 11.55
C THR A 92 -2.16 -0.47 10.58
N ALA A 93 -1.66 -0.10 9.40
CA ALA A 93 -2.47 0.45 8.32
C ALA A 93 -3.24 -0.61 7.49
N GLY A 94 -3.02 -1.90 7.75
CA GLY A 94 -3.73 -2.99 7.10
C GLY A 94 -3.03 -3.62 5.89
N PHE A 95 -1.80 -3.22 5.58
CA PHE A 95 -0.98 -3.85 4.55
C PHE A 95 -0.15 -4.98 5.17
N TYR A 96 -0.78 -6.16 5.27
CA TYR A 96 -0.13 -7.32 5.87
C TYR A 96 0.76 -8.05 4.86
N HIS A 97 2.08 -7.98 5.08
CA HIS A 97 3.07 -8.78 4.35
C HIS A 97 3.23 -10.14 4.99
N LYS A 98 3.13 -11.21 4.19
CA LYS A 98 3.40 -12.59 4.62
C LYS A 98 4.67 -13.08 3.92
N THR A 99 5.38 -14.04 4.50
CA THR A 99 6.54 -14.67 3.85
C THR A 99 6.20 -15.09 2.42
N GLY A 100 6.92 -14.50 1.44
CA GLY A 100 6.70 -14.76 0.01
C GLY A 100 5.47 -14.08 -0.61
N ARG A 101 4.75 -13.21 0.11
CA ARG A 101 3.58 -12.48 -0.40
C ARG A 101 3.59 -11.02 0.06
N ASN A 102 3.69 -10.13 -0.93
CA ASN A 102 3.57 -8.69 -0.73
C ASN A 102 2.11 -8.30 -0.37
N GLY A 103 1.94 -7.52 0.71
CA GLY A 103 0.65 -7.13 1.28
C GLY A 103 -0.18 -6.16 0.44
N TYR A 104 0.42 -5.52 -0.57
CA TYR A 104 -0.30 -4.64 -1.49
C TYR A 104 -0.95 -5.40 -2.65
N VAL A 105 -0.47 -6.60 -2.99
CA VAL A 105 -1.01 -7.40 -4.11
C VAL A 105 -2.53 -7.61 -4.01
N PRO A 106 -3.09 -8.02 -2.85
CA PRO A 106 -4.53 -8.23 -2.74
C PRO A 106 -5.33 -6.93 -2.95
N ASN A 107 -4.82 -5.81 -2.44
CA ASN A 107 -5.44 -4.49 -2.62
C ASN A 107 -5.48 -4.10 -4.10
N LEU A 108 -4.36 -4.24 -4.80
CA LEU A 108 -4.26 -3.93 -6.22
C LEU A 108 -5.15 -4.84 -7.10
N LEU A 109 -5.22 -6.13 -6.77
CA LEU A 109 -6.12 -7.06 -7.47
C LEU A 109 -7.59 -6.68 -7.27
N MET A 110 -7.97 -6.22 -6.07
CA MET A 110 -9.32 -5.71 -5.80
C MET A 110 -9.61 -4.45 -6.61
N LEU A 111 -8.68 -3.48 -6.66
CA LEU A 111 -8.85 -2.29 -7.51
C LEU A 111 -8.98 -2.66 -9.00
N LYS A 112 -8.18 -3.62 -9.47
CA LYS A 112 -8.26 -4.15 -10.84
C LYS A 112 -9.63 -4.75 -11.14
N LYS A 113 -10.19 -5.56 -10.22
CA LYS A 113 -11.54 -6.13 -10.34
C LYS A 113 -12.58 -5.03 -10.60
N HIS A 114 -12.43 -3.87 -9.98
CA HIS A 114 -13.35 -2.74 -10.13
C HIS A 114 -13.00 -1.78 -11.27
N LYS A 115 -11.93 -2.04 -12.05
CA LYS A 115 -11.39 -1.12 -13.07
C LYS A 115 -11.06 0.27 -12.52
N THR A 116 -10.80 0.35 -11.21
CA THR A 116 -10.48 1.59 -10.51
C THR A 116 -9.05 1.98 -10.77
N ALA A 117 -8.81 3.25 -11.11
CA ALA A 117 -7.45 3.76 -11.26
C ALA A 117 -6.79 3.92 -9.89
N LEU A 118 -5.49 3.63 -9.82
CA LEU A 118 -4.69 3.79 -8.61
C LEU A 118 -4.02 5.17 -8.58
N ASN A 119 -4.21 5.91 -7.50
CA ASN A 119 -3.42 7.10 -7.19
C ASN A 119 -2.46 6.77 -6.03
N LEU A 120 -1.17 6.72 -6.33
CA LEU A 120 -0.13 6.53 -5.33
C LEU A 120 0.21 7.87 -4.69
N THR A 121 0.02 7.98 -3.38
CA THR A 121 0.18 9.24 -2.66
C THR A 121 1.29 9.19 -1.62
N GLY A 122 1.87 10.36 -1.33
CA GLY A 122 3.05 10.50 -0.48
C GLY A 122 4.09 11.48 -1.05
N VAL A 123 3.95 11.90 -2.32
CA VAL A 123 4.91 12.81 -2.98
C VAL A 123 4.84 14.25 -2.45
N GLU A 124 3.83 14.60 -1.65
CA GLU A 124 3.74 15.89 -0.96
C GLU A 124 4.75 16.02 0.18
N LEU A 125 5.39 14.93 0.60
CA LEU A 125 6.53 14.97 1.51
C LEU A 125 7.80 15.26 0.71
N ARG A 126 7.99 16.56 0.51
CA ARG A 126 9.25 17.33 0.52
C ARG A 126 10.47 16.62 -0.07
N THR A 127 11.11 17.31 -1.02
CA THR A 127 12.48 17.06 -1.50
C THR A 127 13.36 16.42 -0.43
N LEU A 128 14.12 15.41 -0.85
CA LEU A 128 15.06 14.55 -0.10
C LEU A 128 16.01 15.31 0.88
N ASP A 129 16.01 16.63 0.85
CA ASP A 129 16.87 17.53 1.59
C ASP A 129 16.44 17.76 3.06
N GLN A 130 15.32 17.18 3.54
CA GLN A 130 14.87 17.28 4.95
C GLN A 130 14.84 15.96 5.72
N TYR A 131 15.28 14.82 5.14
CA TYR A 131 15.28 13.53 5.83
C TYR A 131 16.49 13.30 6.76
N GLU A 132 17.36 14.29 6.95
CA GLU A 132 18.46 14.21 7.93
C GLU A 132 17.99 14.29 9.39
N GLU A 133 16.70 14.53 9.65
CA GLU A 133 16.23 14.84 11.01
C GLU A 133 15.89 13.60 11.87
N PHE A 134 15.67 12.41 11.28
CA PHE A 134 15.24 11.20 12.04
C PHE A 134 15.74 9.85 11.48
N PRO A 135 17.05 9.54 11.60
CA PRO A 135 17.60 8.24 11.20
C PRO A 135 16.95 7.04 11.94
N GLU A 136 16.31 7.26 13.09
CA GLU A 136 15.65 6.22 13.89
C GLU A 136 14.33 5.72 13.28
N ALA A 137 13.75 6.42 12.31
CA ALA A 137 12.49 6.02 11.68
C ALA A 137 12.63 4.83 10.72
N LEU A 138 13.87 4.40 10.44
CA LEU A 138 14.21 3.43 9.38
C LEU A 138 13.49 3.76 8.05
N ALA A 139 13.33 5.07 7.83
CA ALA A 139 12.74 5.70 6.68
C ALA A 139 13.89 6.33 5.90
N ASP A 140 14.66 5.53 5.16
CA ASP A 140 15.66 6.13 4.29
C ASP A 140 14.93 6.99 3.23
N PRO A 141 15.39 8.20 2.89
CA PRO A 141 14.93 8.93 1.72
C PRO A 141 14.91 8.05 0.43
N GLU A 142 15.77 7.04 0.33
CA GLU A 142 15.68 6.00 -0.71
C GLU A 142 14.51 5.02 -0.52
N ASP A 143 14.14 4.68 0.72
CA ASP A 143 13.06 3.73 1.04
C ASP A 143 11.68 4.27 0.66
N PHE A 144 11.47 5.58 0.79
CA PHE A 144 10.27 6.23 0.26
C PHE A 144 10.16 6.01 -1.26
N GLY A 145 11.28 6.22 -1.97
CA GLY A 145 11.40 5.93 -3.39
C GLY A 145 11.16 4.45 -3.69
N ARG A 146 11.73 3.53 -2.91
CA ARG A 146 11.59 2.09 -3.09
C ARG A 146 10.15 1.61 -2.87
N CYS A 147 9.50 2.01 -1.78
CA CYS A 147 8.11 1.68 -1.48
C CYS A 147 7.18 2.15 -2.62
N TYR A 148 7.35 3.39 -3.06
CA TYR A 148 6.60 3.96 -4.19
C TYR A 148 6.87 3.23 -5.52
N ILE A 149 8.14 3.03 -5.87
CA ILE A 149 8.56 2.36 -7.11
C ILE A 149 8.07 0.92 -7.13
N MET A 150 8.14 0.22 -5.99
CA MET A 150 7.65 -1.14 -5.86
C MET A 150 6.14 -1.22 -6.07
N HIS A 151 5.36 -0.29 -5.51
CA HIS A 151 3.92 -0.24 -5.75
C HIS A 151 3.59 0.10 -7.21
N GLY A 152 4.30 1.04 -7.82
CA GLY A 152 4.12 1.40 -9.24
C GLY A 152 4.44 0.24 -10.18
N ILE A 153 5.58 -0.43 -9.99
CA ILE A 153 5.96 -1.63 -10.75
C ILE A 153 4.94 -2.74 -10.55
N LEU A 154 4.48 -2.95 -9.32
CA LEU A 154 3.50 -3.98 -9.02
C LEU A 154 2.14 -3.69 -9.67
N ALA A 155 1.66 -2.46 -9.58
CA ALA A 155 0.43 -2.01 -10.25
C ALA A 155 0.54 -2.19 -11.77
N TYR A 156 1.67 -1.82 -12.36
CA TYR A 156 1.97 -2.03 -13.77
C TYR A 156 1.95 -3.52 -14.16
N ARG A 157 2.66 -4.38 -13.41
CA ARG A 157 2.66 -5.84 -13.63
C ARG A 157 1.27 -6.46 -13.53
N LEU A 158 0.42 -5.89 -12.68
CA LEU A 158 -0.97 -6.31 -12.53
C LEU A 158 -1.90 -5.67 -13.57
N GLY A 159 -1.43 -4.73 -14.39
CA GLY A 159 -2.21 -4.08 -15.44
C GLY A 159 -3.21 -3.04 -14.92
N LEU A 160 -2.94 -2.42 -13.77
CA LEU A 160 -3.76 -1.32 -13.26
C LEU A 160 -3.40 0.00 -13.95
N ARG A 161 -4.43 0.80 -14.26
CA ARG A 161 -4.24 2.21 -14.61
C ARG A 161 -3.74 2.95 -13.38
N THR A 162 -2.56 3.55 -13.46
CA THR A 162 -1.96 4.33 -12.36
C THR A 162 -1.91 5.80 -12.75
N LEU A 163 -2.45 6.66 -11.89
CA LEU A 163 -2.39 8.11 -12.04
C LEU A 163 -1.25 8.64 -11.18
N PHE A 164 -0.26 9.24 -11.83
CA PHE A 164 0.87 9.89 -11.18
C PHE A 164 0.62 11.40 -11.06
N HIS A 165 -0.50 11.79 -10.42
CA HIS A 165 -0.95 13.19 -10.45
C HIS A 165 -0.04 14.16 -9.66
N ALA A 166 0.89 13.64 -8.85
CA ALA A 166 1.74 14.44 -7.97
C ALA A 166 3.23 14.12 -8.09
N MET A 167 3.67 13.41 -9.14
CA MET A 167 5.09 13.15 -9.30
C MET A 167 5.75 14.37 -9.94
N GLY A 168 6.37 15.24 -9.13
CA GLY A 168 7.18 16.34 -9.66
C GLY A 168 8.25 15.81 -10.62
N ASP A 169 8.62 16.60 -11.63
CA ASP A 169 9.46 16.19 -12.78
C ASP A 169 10.75 15.43 -12.40
N LYS A 170 11.34 15.75 -11.24
CA LYS A 170 12.53 15.07 -10.69
C LYS A 170 12.24 13.62 -10.29
N ALA A 171 11.12 13.36 -9.63
CA ALA A 171 10.69 12.02 -9.25
C ALA A 171 10.28 11.19 -10.48
N LEU A 172 9.64 11.84 -11.46
CA LEU A 172 9.28 11.24 -12.76
C LEU A 172 10.52 10.80 -13.52
N THR A 173 11.53 11.66 -13.58
CA THR A 173 12.80 11.37 -14.23
C THR A 173 13.53 10.21 -13.56
N LYS A 174 13.52 10.12 -12.22
CA LYS A 174 14.15 9.00 -11.47
C LYS A 174 13.40 7.69 -11.70
N PHE A 175 12.07 7.72 -11.68
CA PHE A 175 11.21 6.57 -11.96
C PHE A 175 11.40 6.01 -13.39
N CYS A 176 11.46 6.90 -14.38
CA CYS A 176 11.73 6.56 -15.78
C CYS A 176 13.13 5.96 -15.99
N LYS A 177 14.16 6.48 -15.29
CA LYS A 177 15.54 5.96 -15.36
C LYS A 177 15.70 4.57 -14.72
N MET A 178 15.00 4.30 -13.62
CA MET A 178 15.15 3.03 -12.89
C MET A 178 14.39 1.85 -13.51
N SER A 179 13.38 2.13 -14.33
CA SER A 179 12.48 1.08 -14.81
C SER A 179 12.78 0.57 -16.22
N ASN A 180 13.55 1.28 -17.06
CA ASN A 180 13.87 1.03 -18.49
C ASN A 180 12.65 0.77 -19.43
N LEU A 181 11.62 0.05 -18.99
CA LEU A 181 10.38 -0.28 -19.67
C LEU A 181 9.28 0.80 -19.56
N MET A 182 9.18 1.56 -18.45
CA MET A 182 8.07 2.51 -18.28
C MET A 182 8.18 3.75 -19.18
N MET A 183 9.37 4.03 -19.70
CA MET A 183 9.64 5.09 -20.70
C MET A 183 8.79 4.94 -21.98
N VAL A 184 8.50 3.71 -22.42
CA VAL A 184 7.80 3.47 -23.69
C VAL A 184 6.28 3.69 -23.55
N GLN A 185 5.68 3.30 -22.42
CA GLN A 185 4.23 3.43 -22.20
C GLN A 185 3.82 4.76 -21.57
N MET A 186 4.65 5.41 -20.74
CA MET A 186 4.32 6.74 -20.20
C MET A 186 4.30 7.82 -21.29
N LYS A 187 5.16 7.73 -22.32
CA LYS A 187 5.08 8.62 -23.48
C LYS A 187 3.76 8.44 -24.25
N ALA A 188 3.26 7.22 -24.37
CA ALA A 188 2.00 6.95 -25.07
C ALA A 188 0.76 7.48 -24.32
N TYR A 189 0.80 7.54 -22.98
CA TYR A 189 -0.32 8.01 -22.14
C TYR A 189 -0.27 9.51 -21.80
N LEU A 190 0.92 10.12 -21.72
CA LEU A 190 1.08 11.56 -21.44
C LEU A 190 1.03 12.43 -22.70
N LEU A 191 1.33 11.85 -23.88
CA LEU A 191 1.30 12.56 -25.16
C LEU A 191 0.07 12.21 -26.03
N SER A 192 -0.84 11.34 -25.55
CA SER A 192 -2.13 11.19 -26.22
C SER A 192 -2.92 12.48 -26.01
N PRO A 193 -3.33 13.19 -27.08
CA PRO A 193 -4.27 14.29 -26.94
C PRO A 193 -5.50 13.76 -26.19
N ILE A 194 -6.00 14.55 -25.23
CA ILE A 194 -7.35 14.33 -24.70
C ILE A 194 -8.29 14.63 -25.87
N SER A 195 -8.63 13.60 -26.64
CA SER A 195 -9.58 13.74 -27.74
C SER A 195 -10.99 13.73 -27.16
N GLY A 196 -11.61 14.92 -27.18
CA GLY A 196 -13.06 15.15 -27.19
C GLY A 196 -13.80 14.87 -25.90
#